data_AF-B0E4H7-F1
#
_entry.id   AF-B0E4H7-F1
#
_cell.length_a   1.000
_cell.length_b   1.000
_cell.length_c   1.000
_cell.angle_alpha   90.00
_cell.angle_beta   90.00
_cell.angle_gamma   90.00
#
_symmetry.space_group_name_H-M   'P 1'
#
loop_
_entity.id
_entity.type
_entity.pdbx_description
1 polymer ?
#
loop_
_entity_poly.entity_id
_entity_poly.type
_entity_poly.pdbx_seq_one_letter_code
_entity_poly.pdbx_strand_id
1 'polypeptide(L)'
;MASVLSQIVRRAPLLSGELRFRLTSNNLPESFNQGKDCLTPEGDAWKIPLFVLHHTPFHRHVYQQLRVDGFVSDALDSQLKSIAQTSVRPRSNSVILHSLHQVFPIDFSAMKFSFFVAGDSTLQKVFIERPFRLCVEGYGRASCYTGKGLVRFELSTLPEHAGTRTVVMRVVKLVGDSGPYMGKDRPQEGALVLRHHPAGGKPKLLSLNVDRNTPVYGSKGFSHPDGLPLLIANTFGDKQSSP
;
A
#
# COMPACT_ATOMS: atom_id res chain seq x y z
N MET A 1 26.83 -18.10 -17.18
CA MET A 1 26.47 -16.71 -17.50
C MET A 1 25.35 -16.26 -16.58
N ALA A 2 25.67 -15.75 -15.40
CA ALA A 2 24.68 -15.20 -14.47
C ALA A 2 24.49 -13.72 -14.80
N SER A 3 23.36 -13.41 -15.43
CA SER A 3 22.95 -12.03 -15.70
C SER A 3 22.50 -11.39 -14.39
N VAL A 4 23.37 -10.57 -13.80
CA VAL A 4 23.02 -9.67 -12.70
C VAL A 4 22.21 -8.53 -13.31
N LEU A 5 20.88 -8.65 -13.28
CA LEU A 5 20.01 -7.51 -13.53
C LEU A 5 20.20 -6.53 -12.38
N SER A 6 21.03 -5.50 -12.60
CA SER A 6 21.04 -4.29 -11.79
C SER A 6 19.64 -3.66 -11.89
N GLN A 7 18.77 -3.97 -10.93
CA GLN A 7 17.55 -3.20 -10.72
C GLN A 7 18.00 -1.77 -10.43
N ILE A 8 17.72 -0.86 -11.36
CA ILE A 8 17.82 0.58 -11.11
C ILE A 8 16.82 0.86 -10.01
N VAL A 9 17.29 0.94 -8.76
CA VAL A 9 16.46 1.38 -7.64
C VAL A 9 16.18 2.86 -7.87
N ARG A 10 15.04 3.17 -8.49
CA ARG A 10 14.57 4.55 -8.60
C ARG A 10 14.43 5.10 -7.19
N ARG A 11 14.97 6.30 -6.95
CA ARG A 11 14.83 6.98 -5.67
C ARG A 11 13.34 7.17 -5.36
N ALA A 12 12.94 6.95 -4.12
CA ALA A 12 11.56 7.15 -3.70
C ALA A 12 11.13 8.62 -3.97
N PRO A 13 9.90 8.85 -4.47
CA PRO A 13 9.38 10.19 -4.68
C PRO A 13 9.38 11.01 -3.38
N LEU A 14 9.68 12.31 -3.46
CA LEU A 14 9.67 13.19 -2.27
C LEU A 14 8.29 13.23 -1.59
N LEU A 15 7.23 13.08 -2.38
CA LEU A 15 5.85 13.02 -1.93
C LEU A 15 5.55 11.80 -1.04
N SER A 16 6.35 10.73 -1.10
CA SER A 16 6.26 9.60 -0.18
C SER A 16 7.07 9.78 1.10
N GLY A 17 7.61 10.98 1.35
CA GLY A 17 8.33 11.29 2.58
C GLY A 17 7.48 11.08 3.83
N GLU A 18 8.14 10.82 4.95
CA GLU A 18 7.50 10.51 6.22
C GLU A 18 8.40 10.84 7.40
N LEU A 19 7.79 11.27 8.51
CA LEU A 19 8.45 11.40 9.79
C LEU A 19 8.36 10.06 10.52
N ARG A 20 9.50 9.48 10.90
CA ARG A 20 9.59 8.22 11.66
C ARG A 20 10.16 8.45 13.04
N PHE A 21 9.75 7.62 13.98
CA PHE A 21 10.29 7.60 15.34
C PHE A 21 11.22 6.39 15.48
N ARG A 22 12.42 6.61 16.00
CA ARG A 22 13.43 5.55 16.17
C ARG A 22 13.97 5.52 17.58
N LEU A 23 14.17 4.31 18.11
CA LEU A 23 14.90 4.07 19.35
C LEU A 23 16.39 3.96 19.04
N THR A 24 17.19 4.83 19.66
CA THR A 24 18.65 4.86 19.55
C THR A 24 19.28 4.44 20.88
N SER A 25 20.52 3.94 20.84
CA SER A 25 21.26 3.52 22.05
C SER A 25 21.72 4.70 22.92
N ASN A 26 21.72 5.92 22.36
CA ASN A 26 22.11 7.16 23.03
C ASN A 26 21.33 8.34 22.42
N ASN A 27 21.58 9.55 22.93
CA ASN A 27 20.91 10.79 22.53
C ASN A 27 21.65 11.57 21.41
N LEU A 28 22.61 10.95 20.73
CA LEU A 28 23.38 11.60 19.66
C LEU A 28 22.61 11.52 18.32
N PRO A 29 22.49 12.62 17.56
CA PRO A 29 21.77 12.62 16.28
C PRO A 29 22.32 11.63 15.25
N GLU A 30 23.64 11.43 15.23
CA GLU A 30 24.33 10.50 14.33
C GLU A 30 23.99 9.02 14.56
N SER A 31 23.54 8.66 15.77
CA SER A 31 23.03 7.33 16.08
C SER A 31 21.68 7.02 15.42
N PHE A 32 20.99 8.02 14.88
CA PHE A 32 19.67 7.85 14.26
C PHE A 32 19.67 6.78 13.18
N ASN A 33 20.70 6.76 12.32
CA ASN A 33 20.80 5.79 11.22
C ASN A 33 20.88 4.33 11.70
N GLN A 34 21.45 4.12 12.90
CA GLN A 34 21.59 2.80 13.53
C GLN A 34 20.40 2.44 14.43
N GLY A 35 19.48 3.39 14.68
CA GLY A 35 18.31 3.18 15.52
C GLY A 35 17.33 2.16 14.94
N LYS A 36 16.40 1.68 15.76
CA LYS A 36 15.32 0.79 15.30
C LYS A 36 14.02 1.59 15.23
N ASP A 37 13.26 1.45 14.15
CA ASP A 37 11.95 2.08 14.05
C ASP A 37 11.06 1.62 15.21
N CYS A 38 10.42 2.59 15.87
CA CYS A 38 9.29 2.29 16.76
C CYS A 38 8.19 1.64 15.91
N LEU A 39 7.53 0.63 16.44
CA LEU A 39 6.50 -0.10 15.70
C LEU A 39 5.10 0.22 16.25
N THR A 40 4.10 0.19 15.37
CA THR A 40 2.69 0.16 15.76
C THR A 40 2.36 -1.18 16.42
N PRO A 41 1.21 -1.31 17.12
CA PRO A 41 0.73 -2.62 17.58
C PRO A 41 0.60 -3.64 16.45
N GLU A 42 0.35 -3.18 15.22
CA GLU A 42 0.32 -3.98 13.99
C GLU A 42 1.72 -4.33 13.44
N GLY A 43 2.81 -3.89 14.07
CA GLY A 43 4.18 -4.19 13.66
C GLY A 43 4.69 -3.41 12.44
N ASP A 44 3.94 -2.43 11.93
CA ASP A 44 4.43 -1.48 10.92
C ASP A 44 5.29 -0.39 11.60
N ALA A 45 6.16 0.29 10.85
CA ALA A 45 6.89 1.43 11.36
C ALA A 45 5.92 2.53 11.81
N TRP A 46 6.13 3.07 13.01
CA TRP A 46 5.39 4.22 13.50
C TRP A 46 5.87 5.48 12.79
N LYS A 47 5.00 6.00 11.92
CA LYS A 47 5.32 7.07 10.97
C LYS A 47 4.16 8.04 10.79
N ILE A 48 4.48 9.25 10.36
CA ILE A 48 3.51 10.27 9.94
C ILE A 48 3.87 10.67 8.50
N PRO A 49 3.02 10.37 7.50
CA PRO A 49 3.31 10.76 6.12
C PRO A 49 3.43 12.27 5.94
N LEU A 50 4.28 12.73 5.03
CA LEU A 50 4.52 14.15 4.75
C LEU A 50 3.24 14.89 4.37
N PHE A 51 2.37 14.27 3.57
CA PHE A 51 1.06 14.83 3.27
C PHE A 51 0.25 15.12 4.52
N VAL A 52 0.26 14.19 5.49
CA VAL A 52 -0.47 14.32 6.77
C VAL A 52 0.15 15.42 7.64
N LEU A 53 1.47 15.55 7.66
CA LEU A 53 2.16 16.67 8.33
C LEU A 53 1.75 18.01 7.73
N HIS A 54 1.69 18.11 6.40
CA HIS A 54 1.36 19.34 5.69
C HIS A 54 -0.08 19.83 5.95
N HIS A 55 -1.09 18.95 5.86
CA HIS A 55 -2.49 19.40 5.89
C HIS A 55 -3.19 19.29 7.25
N THR A 56 -2.61 18.58 8.23
CA THR A 56 -3.25 18.39 9.54
C THR A 56 -2.89 19.55 10.48
N PRO A 57 -3.87 20.31 11.01
CA PRO A 57 -3.59 21.47 11.87
C PRO A 57 -2.71 21.15 13.08
N PHE A 58 -2.88 19.96 13.67
CA PHE A 58 -2.12 19.51 14.83
C PHE A 58 -0.61 19.34 14.55
N HIS A 59 -0.22 19.11 13.29
CA HIS A 59 1.19 18.94 12.89
C HIS A 59 1.83 20.21 12.33
N ARG A 60 1.11 21.35 12.33
CA ARG A 60 1.56 22.58 11.68
C ARG A 60 2.96 23.02 12.13
N HIS A 61 3.21 23.00 13.43
CA HIS A 61 4.51 23.43 13.98
C HIS A 61 5.65 22.51 13.56
N VAL A 62 5.42 21.19 13.57
CA VAL A 62 6.39 20.20 13.09
C VAL A 62 6.69 20.42 11.61
N TYR A 63 5.65 20.59 10.78
CA TYR A 63 5.82 20.83 9.35
C TYR A 63 6.55 22.16 9.05
N GLN A 64 6.25 23.22 9.80
CA GLN A 64 6.98 24.50 9.69
C GLN A 64 8.46 24.34 10.03
N GLN A 65 8.78 23.58 11.09
CA GLN A 65 10.17 23.31 11.45
C GLN A 65 10.89 22.53 10.35
N LEU A 66 10.26 21.52 9.76
CA LEU A 66 10.82 20.78 8.62
C LEU A 66 11.14 21.67 7.40
N ARG A 67 10.39 22.76 7.21
CA ARG A 67 10.69 23.76 6.17
C ARG A 67 11.88 24.64 6.55
N VAL A 68 11.93 25.13 7.79
CA VAL A 68 13.05 25.93 8.30
C VAL A 68 14.37 25.16 8.25
N ASP A 69 14.32 23.86 8.60
CA ASP A 69 15.47 22.96 8.59
C ASP A 69 15.88 22.50 7.18
N GLY A 70 15.14 22.89 6.14
CA GLY A 70 15.45 22.58 4.74
C GLY A 70 15.07 21.16 4.29
N PHE A 71 14.38 20.37 5.12
CA PHE A 71 13.87 19.05 4.72
C PHE A 71 12.70 19.15 3.73
N VAL A 72 11.97 20.27 3.74
CA VAL A 72 10.90 20.57 2.80
C VAL A 72 11.21 21.88 2.08
N SER A 73 11.58 21.79 0.80
CA SER A 73 11.82 22.96 -0.05
C SER A 73 10.52 23.68 -0.41
N ASP A 74 10.61 24.95 -0.82
CA ASP A 74 9.45 25.72 -1.27
C ASP A 74 8.78 25.11 -2.53
N ALA A 75 9.58 24.46 -3.39
CA ALA A 75 9.06 23.70 -4.52
C ALA A 75 8.19 22.53 -4.06
N LEU A 76 8.66 21.75 -3.08
CA LEU A 76 7.91 20.62 -2.52
C LEU A 76 6.66 21.09 -1.77
N ASP A 77 6.75 22.17 -1.00
CA ASP A 77 5.60 22.79 -0.32
C ASP A 77 4.53 23.25 -1.32
N SER A 78 4.95 23.88 -2.43
CA SER A 78 4.04 24.30 -3.50
C SER A 78 3.35 23.11 -4.17
N GLN A 79 4.08 22.02 -4.41
CA GLN A 79 3.51 20.77 -4.93
C GLN A 79 2.49 20.17 -3.97
N LEU A 80 2.82 20.09 -2.67
CA LEU A 80 1.90 19.59 -1.64
C LEU A 80 0.60 20.41 -1.57
N LYS A 81 0.69 21.75 -1.68
CA LYS A 81 -0.47 22.64 -1.75
C LYS A 81 -1.32 22.39 -2.99
N SER A 82 -0.70 22.29 -4.17
CA SER A 82 -1.40 22.03 -5.42
C SER A 82 -2.17 20.71 -5.37
N ILE A 83 -1.52 19.62 -4.94
CA ILE A 83 -2.15 18.30 -4.82
C ILE A 83 -3.27 18.32 -3.76
N ALA A 84 -3.08 19.03 -2.65
CA ALA A 84 -4.09 19.14 -1.60
C ALA A 84 -5.37 19.89 -2.01
N GLN A 85 -5.35 20.61 -3.14
CA GLN A 85 -6.51 21.25 -3.75
C GLN A 85 -7.26 20.33 -4.71
N THR A 86 -6.55 19.43 -5.41
CA THR A 86 -7.12 18.60 -6.49
C THR A 86 -7.45 17.16 -6.05
N SER A 87 -6.79 16.66 -5.01
CA SER A 87 -6.83 15.24 -4.65
C SER A 87 -7.44 14.99 -3.28
N VAL A 88 -8.03 13.80 -3.10
CA VAL A 88 -8.50 13.34 -1.79
C VAL A 88 -7.30 13.23 -0.85
N ARG A 89 -7.42 13.82 0.35
CA ARG A 89 -6.32 13.88 1.32
C ARG A 89 -6.17 12.54 2.08
N PRO A 90 -4.95 11.97 2.16
CA PRO A 90 -4.67 10.84 3.03
C PRO A 90 -4.93 11.19 4.49
N ARG A 91 -5.43 10.23 5.26
CA ARG A 91 -5.50 10.32 6.73
C ARG A 91 -4.22 9.75 7.35
N SER A 92 -4.02 9.96 8.66
CA SER A 92 -2.85 9.46 9.39
C SER A 92 -2.59 7.96 9.26
N ASN A 93 -3.64 7.15 9.10
CA ASN A 93 -3.55 5.70 8.92
C ASN A 93 -3.66 5.24 7.45
N SER A 94 -3.60 6.16 6.49
CA SER A 94 -3.67 5.80 5.08
C SER A 94 -2.39 5.13 4.62
N VAL A 95 -2.53 4.04 3.88
CA VAL A 95 -1.42 3.40 3.18
C VAL A 95 -1.02 4.28 2.00
N ILE A 96 0.24 4.72 1.96
CA ILE A 96 0.84 5.45 0.84
C ILE A 96 2.01 4.63 0.32
N LEU A 97 1.92 4.24 -0.94
CA LEU A 97 2.91 3.41 -1.62
C LEU A 97 3.58 4.23 -2.73
N HIS A 98 4.85 3.95 -2.94
CA HIS A 98 5.59 4.35 -4.12
C HIS A 98 6.26 3.15 -4.80
N SER A 99 6.23 1.94 -4.21
CA SER A 99 6.73 0.72 -4.85
C SER A 99 5.89 -0.51 -4.47
N LEU A 100 5.82 -1.49 -5.37
CA LEU A 100 5.10 -2.76 -5.15
C LEU A 100 5.60 -3.49 -3.89
N HIS A 101 6.91 -3.54 -3.71
CA HIS A 101 7.54 -4.37 -2.67
C HIS A 101 7.47 -3.74 -1.27
N GLN A 102 6.87 -2.55 -1.13
CA GLN A 102 6.65 -1.96 0.17
C GLN A 102 5.68 -2.79 0.99
N VAL A 103 6.07 -3.02 2.24
CA VAL A 103 5.23 -3.68 3.23
C VAL A 103 4.27 -2.66 3.83
N PHE A 104 3.00 -3.01 3.95
CA PHE A 104 1.97 -2.16 4.53
C PHE A 104 0.94 -2.97 5.32
N PRO A 105 0.28 -2.36 6.33
CA PRO A 105 -0.74 -3.02 7.11
C PRO A 105 -2.05 -3.19 6.33
N ILE A 106 -2.72 -4.30 6.56
CA ILE A 106 -4.07 -4.57 6.05
C ILE A 106 -4.95 -5.15 7.14
N ASP A 107 -6.21 -4.69 7.14
CA ASP A 107 -7.29 -5.28 7.90
C ASP A 107 -8.09 -6.18 6.95
N PHE A 108 -8.01 -7.48 7.16
CA PHE A 108 -8.69 -8.43 6.30
C PHE A 108 -10.20 -8.51 6.56
N SER A 109 -10.69 -7.84 7.61
CA SER A 109 -12.12 -7.67 7.86
C SER A 109 -12.73 -6.52 7.06
N ALA A 110 -11.88 -5.65 6.50
CA ALA A 110 -12.29 -4.40 5.91
C ALA A 110 -13.18 -4.61 4.68
N MET A 111 -14.34 -3.94 4.68
CA MET A 111 -15.26 -3.93 3.55
C MET A 111 -14.68 -3.26 2.30
N LYS A 112 -13.68 -2.40 2.51
CA LYS A 112 -13.12 -1.48 1.54
C LYS A 112 -11.63 -1.37 1.83
N PHE A 113 -10.80 -1.54 0.81
CA PHE A 113 -9.37 -1.29 0.93
C PHE A 113 -9.00 -0.12 0.02
N SER A 114 -8.41 0.93 0.59
CA SER A 114 -7.92 2.09 -0.14
C SER A 114 -6.47 2.37 0.21
N PHE A 115 -5.69 2.73 -0.79
CA PHE A 115 -4.32 3.19 -0.62
C PHE A 115 -4.04 4.32 -1.62
N PHE A 116 -2.96 5.05 -1.40
CA PHE A 116 -2.48 6.08 -2.30
C PHE A 116 -1.19 5.62 -2.97
N VAL A 117 -0.99 6.04 -4.21
CA VAL A 117 0.27 5.89 -4.93
C VAL A 117 0.89 7.27 -5.11
N ALA A 118 2.05 7.48 -4.48
CA ALA A 118 2.85 8.68 -4.61
C ALA A 118 3.78 8.56 -5.82
N GLY A 119 3.69 9.52 -6.74
CA GLY A 119 4.66 9.75 -7.81
C GLY A 119 5.51 10.98 -7.51
N ASP A 120 6.28 11.44 -8.48
CA ASP A 120 7.16 12.62 -8.31
C ASP A 120 6.37 13.93 -8.17
N SER A 121 5.18 14.01 -8.77
CA SER A 121 4.30 15.20 -8.75
C SER A 121 2.82 14.88 -8.59
N THR A 122 2.47 13.61 -8.35
CA THR A 122 1.07 13.15 -8.31
C THR A 122 0.81 12.28 -7.10
N LEU A 123 -0.41 12.31 -6.58
CA LEU A 123 -0.89 11.39 -5.55
C LEU A 123 -2.21 10.77 -6.01
N GLN A 124 -2.17 9.50 -6.41
CA GLN A 124 -3.31 8.80 -6.98
C GLN A 124 -3.96 7.91 -5.93
N LYS A 125 -5.28 8.00 -5.76
CA LYS A 125 -6.02 7.15 -4.83
C LYS A 125 -6.50 5.90 -5.54
N VAL A 126 -6.17 4.73 -4.99
CA VAL A 126 -6.65 3.43 -5.43
C VAL A 126 -7.65 2.88 -4.42
N PHE A 127 -8.70 2.24 -4.92
CA PHE A 127 -9.75 1.70 -4.09
C PHE A 127 -10.29 0.36 -4.63
N ILE A 128 -10.38 -0.61 -3.73
CA ILE A 128 -10.90 -1.96 -3.98
C ILE A 128 -12.11 -2.19 -3.08
N GLU A 129 -13.27 -2.45 -3.68
CA GLU A 129 -14.45 -2.86 -2.93
C GLU A 129 -14.41 -4.34 -2.58
N ARG A 130 -14.74 -4.63 -1.32
CA ARG A 130 -14.98 -5.99 -0.83
C ARG A 130 -13.83 -6.94 -1.20
N PRO A 131 -12.57 -6.59 -0.90
CA PRO A 131 -11.42 -7.40 -1.29
C PRO A 131 -11.46 -8.80 -0.62
N PHE A 132 -12.00 -8.89 0.59
CA PHE A 132 -11.96 -10.11 1.42
C PHE A 132 -13.35 -10.63 1.82
N ARG A 133 -14.43 -10.11 1.20
CA ARG A 133 -15.79 -10.46 1.60
C ARG A 133 -16.08 -11.94 1.31
N LEU A 134 -16.38 -12.68 2.37
CA LEU A 134 -16.88 -14.05 2.32
C LEU A 134 -18.39 -14.09 2.07
N CYS A 135 -18.83 -15.11 1.33
CA CYS A 135 -20.23 -15.50 1.25
C CYS A 135 -20.30 -16.98 1.62
N VAL A 136 -20.77 -17.26 2.84
CA VAL A 136 -20.87 -18.62 3.36
C VAL A 136 -22.35 -19.02 3.31
N GLU A 137 -22.63 -20.18 2.73
CA GLU A 137 -23.96 -20.75 2.66
C GLU A 137 -24.54 -20.90 4.08
N GLY A 138 -25.78 -20.42 4.30
CA GLY A 138 -26.43 -20.42 5.62
C GLY A 138 -26.05 -19.28 6.57
N TYR A 139 -24.95 -18.53 6.32
CA TYR A 139 -24.48 -17.46 7.23
C TYR A 139 -24.57 -16.03 6.65
N GLY A 140 -25.22 -15.86 5.50
CA GLY A 140 -25.43 -14.55 4.89
C GLY A 140 -24.14 -13.84 4.46
N ARG A 141 -24.20 -12.50 4.33
CA ARG A 141 -23.08 -11.66 3.86
C ARG A 141 -22.31 -11.08 5.05
N ALA A 142 -21.41 -11.85 5.66
CA ALA A 142 -20.56 -11.38 6.76
C ALA A 142 -19.10 -11.19 6.33
N SER A 143 -18.37 -10.32 7.05
CA SER A 143 -16.91 -10.32 7.03
C SER A 143 -16.45 -11.35 8.06
N CYS A 144 -15.84 -12.45 7.62
CA CYS A 144 -15.56 -13.58 8.51
C CYS A 144 -14.07 -13.73 8.86
N TYR A 145 -13.19 -12.81 8.47
CA TYR A 145 -11.82 -12.76 9.01
C TYR A 145 -11.62 -11.45 9.74
N THR A 146 -11.43 -11.51 11.06
CA THR A 146 -11.18 -10.32 11.89
C THR A 146 -9.69 -10.02 12.06
N GLY A 147 -8.82 -10.86 11.50
CA GLY A 147 -7.37 -10.72 11.63
C GLY A 147 -6.81 -9.56 10.81
N LYS A 148 -5.66 -9.07 11.26
CA LYS A 148 -4.84 -8.08 10.57
C LYS A 148 -3.54 -8.72 10.12
N GLY A 149 -2.82 -8.04 9.22
CA GLY A 149 -1.49 -8.47 8.83
C GLY A 149 -0.70 -7.41 8.10
N LEU A 150 0.55 -7.72 7.86
CA LEU A 150 1.43 -7.00 6.96
C LEU A 150 1.44 -7.74 5.63
N VAL A 151 1.24 -7.00 4.55
CA VAL A 151 1.26 -7.52 3.18
C VAL A 151 2.18 -6.67 2.32
N ARG A 152 2.52 -7.18 1.14
CA ARG A 152 3.15 -6.41 0.07
C ARG A 152 2.55 -6.78 -1.27
N PHE A 153 2.72 -5.91 -2.25
CA PHE A 153 2.40 -6.25 -3.63
C PHE A 153 3.60 -6.88 -4.34
N GLU A 154 3.29 -7.68 -5.35
CA GLU A 154 4.28 -8.31 -6.23
C GLU A 154 3.71 -8.35 -7.65
N LEU A 155 4.58 -8.28 -8.66
CA LEU A 155 4.19 -8.61 -10.02
C LEU A 155 4.02 -10.14 -10.11
N SER A 156 2.92 -10.59 -10.69
CA SER A 156 2.60 -12.02 -10.75
C SER A 156 3.54 -12.74 -11.71
N THR A 157 4.07 -13.87 -11.27
CA THR A 157 4.88 -14.80 -12.06
C THR A 157 4.10 -16.08 -12.42
N LEU A 158 2.79 -16.11 -12.14
CA LEU A 158 1.96 -17.28 -12.38
C LEU A 158 1.74 -17.48 -13.90
N PRO A 159 1.76 -18.73 -14.39
CA PRO A 159 1.58 -19.02 -15.82
C PRO A 159 0.30 -18.42 -16.42
N GLU A 160 -0.80 -18.43 -15.68
CA GLU A 160 -2.07 -17.85 -16.12
C GLU A 160 -2.05 -16.32 -16.29
N HIS A 161 -1.04 -15.64 -15.76
CA HIS A 161 -0.82 -14.20 -15.90
C HIS A 161 0.31 -13.86 -16.89
N ALA A 162 0.87 -14.86 -17.57
CA ALA A 162 1.89 -14.65 -18.59
C ALA A 162 1.41 -13.63 -19.64
N GLY A 163 2.28 -12.68 -20.00
CA GLY A 163 1.96 -11.61 -20.94
C GLY A 163 1.05 -10.51 -20.38
N THR A 164 0.81 -10.46 -19.06
CA THR A 164 0.01 -9.40 -18.44
C THR A 164 0.77 -8.71 -17.31
N ARG A 165 0.46 -7.44 -17.06
CA ARG A 165 0.91 -6.72 -15.87
C ARG A 165 -0.08 -6.94 -14.75
N THR A 166 -0.03 -8.12 -14.14
CA THR A 166 -0.94 -8.48 -13.05
C THR A 166 -0.24 -8.36 -11.71
N VAL A 167 -0.77 -7.53 -10.82
CA VAL A 167 -0.30 -7.37 -9.44
C VAL A 167 -1.05 -8.31 -8.52
N VAL A 168 -0.33 -9.00 -7.65
CA VAL A 168 -0.86 -9.87 -6.60
C VAL A 168 -0.41 -9.38 -5.23
N MET A 169 -1.10 -9.81 -4.18
CA MET A 169 -0.78 -9.45 -2.80
C MET A 169 -0.25 -10.67 -2.05
N ARG A 170 0.89 -10.53 -1.37
CA ARG A 170 1.48 -11.58 -0.51
C ARG A 170 1.36 -11.19 0.95
N VAL A 171 0.98 -12.16 1.78
CA VAL A 171 1.04 -12.03 3.24
C VAL A 171 2.48 -12.15 3.70
N VAL A 172 2.99 -11.10 4.33
CA VAL A 172 4.33 -11.09 4.92
C VAL A 172 4.27 -11.63 6.34
N LYS A 173 3.31 -11.14 7.14
CA LYS A 173 3.14 -11.52 8.54
C LYS A 173 1.68 -11.34 8.97
N LEU A 174 1.17 -12.23 9.80
CA LEU A 174 -0.12 -12.08 10.46
C LEU A 174 0.08 -11.46 11.84
N VAL A 175 -0.86 -10.60 12.26
CA VAL A 175 -0.70 -9.82 13.48
C VAL A 175 -1.95 -9.89 14.33
N GLY A 176 -1.74 -10.03 15.65
CA GLY A 176 -2.79 -10.21 16.63
C GLY A 176 -3.39 -11.61 16.60
N ASP A 177 -4.50 -11.78 17.32
CA ASP A 177 -5.29 -12.99 17.24
C ASP A 177 -5.99 -13.05 15.88
N SER A 178 -5.83 -14.19 15.20
CA SER A 178 -6.52 -14.51 13.95
C SER A 178 -8.05 -14.49 14.07
N GLY A 179 -8.58 -14.60 15.29
CA GLY A 179 -10.01 -14.62 15.57
C GLY A 179 -10.71 -15.81 14.88
N PRO A 180 -12.06 -15.84 14.92
CA PRO A 180 -12.81 -16.85 14.19
C PRO A 180 -12.66 -16.62 12.68
N TYR A 181 -12.56 -17.72 11.91
CA TYR A 181 -12.59 -17.69 10.44
C TYR A 181 -13.48 -18.81 9.91
N MET A 182 -14.47 -18.43 9.10
CA MET A 182 -15.47 -19.38 8.56
C MET A 182 -15.08 -19.97 7.20
N GLY A 183 -14.05 -19.42 6.52
CA GLY A 183 -13.53 -19.96 5.27
C GLY A 183 -12.49 -21.08 5.48
N LYS A 184 -12.16 -21.82 4.42
CA LYS A 184 -11.08 -22.85 4.46
C LYS A 184 -9.72 -22.32 4.00
N ASP A 185 -9.67 -21.08 3.57
CA ASP A 185 -8.57 -20.41 2.85
C ASP A 185 -8.10 -19.16 3.60
N ARG A 186 -7.94 -19.32 4.92
CA ARG A 186 -7.45 -18.26 5.80
C ARG A 186 -6.12 -17.71 5.22
N PRO A 187 -5.89 -16.40 5.25
CA PRO A 187 -4.58 -15.85 4.89
C PRO A 187 -3.46 -16.57 5.67
N GLN A 188 -2.40 -16.95 4.98
CA GLN A 188 -1.24 -17.65 5.54
C GLN A 188 0.02 -16.86 5.26
N GLU A 189 0.93 -16.77 6.23
CA GLU A 189 2.21 -16.11 6.04
C GLU A 189 2.99 -16.73 4.88
N GLY A 190 3.60 -15.89 4.05
CA GLY A 190 4.30 -16.30 2.83
C GLY A 190 3.37 -16.63 1.66
N ALA A 191 2.07 -16.86 1.88
CA ALA A 191 1.13 -17.18 0.81
C ALA A 191 0.58 -15.94 0.10
N LEU A 192 0.08 -16.13 -1.13
CA LEU A 192 -0.67 -15.10 -1.83
C LEU A 192 -2.09 -15.00 -1.28
N VAL A 193 -2.61 -13.78 -1.25
CA VAL A 193 -3.94 -13.48 -0.72
C VAL A 193 -5.01 -13.96 -1.70
N LEU A 194 -6.01 -14.65 -1.16
CA LEU A 194 -7.16 -15.14 -1.90
C LEU A 194 -8.35 -14.20 -1.72
N ARG A 195 -9.21 -14.17 -2.74
CA ARG A 195 -10.47 -13.45 -2.82
C ARG A 195 -11.61 -14.44 -2.97
N HIS A 196 -12.65 -14.18 -2.19
CA HIS A 196 -13.90 -14.92 -2.21
C HIS A 196 -14.87 -14.43 -3.26
N HIS A 197 -15.57 -15.37 -3.89
CA HIS A 197 -16.64 -15.02 -4.81
C HIS A 197 -17.92 -14.69 -4.02
N PRO A 198 -18.53 -13.50 -4.20
CA PRO A 198 -19.72 -13.12 -3.44
C PRO A 198 -20.94 -14.02 -3.63
N ALA A 199 -20.96 -14.85 -4.69
CA ALA A 199 -22.02 -15.82 -4.97
C ALA A 199 -21.70 -17.24 -4.45
N GLY A 200 -20.66 -17.40 -3.63
CA GLY A 200 -20.12 -18.71 -3.25
C GLY A 200 -19.20 -19.30 -4.33
N GLY A 201 -18.55 -20.42 -4.00
CA GLY A 201 -17.60 -21.12 -4.88
C GLY A 201 -16.17 -21.17 -4.34
N LYS A 202 -15.26 -21.76 -5.14
CA LYS A 202 -13.84 -21.86 -4.77
C LYS A 202 -13.21 -20.47 -4.71
N PRO A 203 -12.40 -20.16 -3.68
CA PRO A 203 -11.62 -18.94 -3.62
C PRO A 203 -10.72 -18.79 -4.86
N LYS A 204 -10.50 -17.55 -5.31
CA LYS A 204 -9.60 -17.21 -6.42
C LYS A 204 -8.48 -16.32 -5.91
N LEU A 205 -7.37 -16.25 -6.63
CA LEU A 205 -6.30 -15.31 -6.29
C LEU A 205 -6.81 -13.85 -6.32
N LEU A 206 -6.41 -13.05 -5.33
CA LEU A 206 -6.56 -11.60 -5.41
C LEU A 206 -5.54 -11.04 -6.40
N SER A 207 -5.98 -10.86 -7.63
CA SER A 207 -5.17 -10.34 -8.74
C SER A 207 -5.75 -9.03 -9.28
N LEU A 208 -4.90 -8.06 -9.55
CA LEU A 208 -5.23 -6.76 -10.14
C LEU A 208 -4.49 -6.62 -11.46
N ASN A 209 -5.20 -6.72 -12.58
CA ASN A 209 -4.61 -6.46 -13.89
C ASN A 209 -4.48 -4.94 -14.08
N VAL A 210 -3.25 -4.46 -14.24
CA VAL A 210 -2.91 -3.03 -14.32
C VAL A 210 -3.48 -2.38 -15.58
N ASP A 211 -3.59 -3.14 -16.67
CA ASP A 211 -4.04 -2.67 -17.98
C ASP A 211 -5.57 -2.68 -18.13
N ARG A 212 -6.29 -3.27 -17.16
CA ARG A 212 -7.76 -3.33 -17.19
C ARG A 212 -8.35 -2.20 -16.36
N ASN A 213 -8.96 -1.25 -17.06
CA ASN A 213 -9.66 -0.12 -16.46
C ASN A 213 -11.12 -0.42 -16.05
N THR A 214 -11.66 -1.59 -16.38
CA THR A 214 -13.05 -1.96 -16.08
C THR A 214 -13.14 -3.23 -15.25
N PRO A 215 -14.04 -3.27 -14.24
CA PRO A 215 -14.41 -4.52 -13.61
C PRO A 215 -15.00 -5.47 -14.65
N VAL A 216 -14.70 -6.77 -14.53
CA VAL A 216 -15.43 -7.81 -15.27
C VAL A 216 -16.92 -7.63 -14.98
N TYR A 217 -17.76 -7.61 -16.02
CA TYR A 217 -19.21 -7.40 -15.94
C TYR A 217 -19.82 -8.23 -14.79
N GLY A 218 -20.49 -7.57 -13.83
CA GLY A 218 -21.03 -8.19 -12.61
C GLY A 218 -20.19 -8.01 -11.33
N SER A 219 -18.95 -7.53 -11.42
CA SER A 219 -18.13 -7.16 -10.26
C SER A 219 -18.20 -5.66 -9.98
N LYS A 220 -18.76 -5.25 -8.83
CA LYS A 220 -18.76 -3.84 -8.42
C LYS A 220 -17.36 -3.44 -7.91
N GLY A 221 -16.69 -2.54 -8.66
CA GLY A 221 -15.78 -1.50 -8.17
C GLY A 221 -14.28 -1.81 -8.07
N PHE A 222 -13.51 -1.43 -9.10
CA PHE A 222 -12.10 -1.02 -9.00
C PHE A 222 -11.99 0.29 -9.80
N SER A 223 -11.55 1.39 -9.17
CA SER A 223 -11.25 2.64 -9.87
C SER A 223 -9.78 2.90 -9.68
N HIS A 224 -9.10 3.08 -10.80
CA HIS A 224 -7.66 2.95 -10.80
C HIS A 224 -6.91 3.93 -11.69
N PRO A 225 -7.47 4.45 -12.79
CA PRO A 225 -6.80 4.51 -14.10
C PRO A 225 -5.25 4.68 -14.08
N ASP A 226 -4.67 5.52 -13.21
CA ASP A 226 -3.24 5.85 -13.21
C ASP A 226 -2.39 5.35 -12.00
N GLY A 227 -2.96 4.90 -10.87
CA GLY A 227 -2.21 4.46 -9.66
C GLY A 227 -1.19 3.28 -9.78
N LEU A 228 -1.60 2.03 -9.96
CA LEU A 228 -0.91 0.79 -10.33
C LEU A 228 0.03 0.93 -11.54
N PRO A 229 -0.31 1.56 -12.69
CA PRO A 229 0.69 1.88 -13.70
C PRO A 229 1.81 2.73 -13.11
N LEU A 230 1.47 3.78 -12.35
CA LEU A 230 2.45 4.61 -11.65
C LEU A 230 3.27 3.80 -10.61
N LEU A 231 2.63 2.87 -9.88
CA LEU A 231 3.29 2.02 -8.88
C LEU A 231 4.29 1.05 -9.54
N ILE A 232 3.94 0.49 -10.69
CA ILE A 232 4.84 -0.32 -11.53
C ILE A 232 5.98 0.53 -12.07
N ALA A 233 5.68 1.69 -12.65
CA ALA A 233 6.68 2.59 -13.23
C ALA A 233 7.67 3.09 -12.17
N ASN A 234 7.20 3.37 -10.95
CA ASN A 234 8.09 3.71 -9.83
C ASN A 234 8.98 2.52 -9.40
N THR A 235 8.49 1.28 -9.54
CA THR A 235 9.21 0.07 -9.09
C THR A 235 10.25 -0.41 -10.11
N PHE A 236 9.93 -0.38 -11.40
CA PHE A 236 10.76 -0.98 -12.46
C PHE A 236 11.26 0.03 -13.51
N GLY A 237 10.84 1.30 -13.43
CA GLY A 237 11.06 2.29 -14.47
C GLY A 237 10.12 2.11 -15.66
N ASP A 238 10.15 3.07 -16.60
CA ASP A 238 9.19 3.10 -17.73
C ASP A 238 9.37 1.97 -18.77
N LYS A 239 10.38 1.10 -18.59
CA LYS A 239 10.70 0.01 -19.52
C LYS A 239 9.70 -1.15 -19.47
N GLN A 240 8.89 -1.27 -18.43
CA GLN A 240 7.76 -2.22 -18.36
C GLN A 240 6.40 -1.51 -18.52
N SER A 241 6.39 -0.27 -19.03
CA SER A 241 5.18 0.52 -19.26
C SER A 241 4.40 0.09 -20.50
N SER A 242 5.03 -0.69 -21.39
CA SER A 242 4.45 -1.12 -22.67
C SER A 242 4.33 -2.64 -22.72
N PRO A 243 3.20 -3.18 -23.24
CA PRO A 243 3.03 -4.61 -23.47
C PRO A 243 4.01 -5.15 -24.53
#